data_AF-A0A6P5TS14-F1
#
_entry.id   AF-A0A6P5TS14-F1
#
_cell.length_a   1.000
_cell.length_b   1.000
_cell.length_c   1.000
_cell.angle_alpha   90.00
_cell.angle_beta   90.00
_cell.angle_gamma   90.00
#
_symmetry.space_group_name_H-M   'P 1'
#
loop_
_entity.id
_entity.type
_entity.pdbx_description
1 polymer ?
#
loop_
_entity_poly.entity_id
_entity_poly.type
_entity_poly.pdbx_seq_one_letter_code
_entity_poly.pdbx_strand_id
1 'polypeptide(L)'
;MHIAQGVMKTINVNKMTSAGCRVKIWIADWFAMLNNKMGGDLKKIETVGRYMIEIWRAAGMNLNNGKVEFLWSSKEINAKVDEYWPRVMDIAQKNNLKRIIRDREDEREKRRKKEFFDRETI
;
A
#
# COMPACT_ATOMS: atom_id res chain seq x y z
N MET A 1 12.42 3.76 -1.30
CA MET A 1 11.21 4.61 -1.31
C MET A 1 11.51 5.77 -2.27
N HIS A 2 10.71 5.97 -3.31
CA HIS A 2 10.88 7.15 -4.17
C HIS A 2 10.38 8.41 -3.44
N ILE A 3 10.91 9.58 -3.81
CA ILE A 3 10.59 10.87 -3.16
C ILE A 3 9.08 11.10 -3.10
N ALA A 4 8.35 10.82 -4.18
CA ALA A 4 6.90 10.93 -4.22
C ALA A 4 6.20 10.02 -3.18
N GLN A 5 6.71 8.82 -2.95
CA GLN A 5 6.12 7.90 -1.96
C GLN A 5 6.34 8.37 -0.52
N GLY A 6 7.43 9.09 -0.24
CA GLY A 6 7.73 9.66 1.07
C GLY A 6 7.08 11.02 1.28
N VAL A 7 7.51 12.02 0.50
CA VAL A 7 7.18 13.43 0.69
C VAL A 7 5.75 13.75 0.27
N MET A 8 5.35 13.38 -0.95
CA MET A 8 4.01 13.71 -1.45
C MET A 8 2.91 13.02 -0.63
N LYS A 9 3.15 11.76 -0.22
CA LYS A 9 2.25 11.02 0.68
C LYS A 9 2.08 11.76 2.01
N THR A 10 3.18 12.23 2.58
CA THR A 10 3.17 12.97 3.85
C THR A 10 2.37 14.26 3.75
N ILE A 11 2.59 15.07 2.71
CA ILE A 11 1.84 16.31 2.48
C ILE A 11 0.33 16.02 2.38
N ASN A 12 -0.06 15.01 1.59
CA ASN A 12 -1.47 14.69 1.40
C ASN A 12 -2.13 14.14 2.67
N VAL A 13 -1.42 13.28 3.43
CA VAL A 13 -1.92 12.77 4.71
C VAL A 13 -2.10 13.89 5.71
N ASN A 14 -1.13 14.79 5.84
CA ASN A 14 -1.24 15.93 6.73
C ASN A 14 -2.44 16.82 6.37
N LYS A 15 -2.64 17.14 5.09
CA LYS A 15 -3.84 17.86 4.61
C LYS A 15 -5.14 17.18 5.02
N MET A 16 -5.27 15.86 4.81
CA MET A 16 -6.45 15.10 5.23
C MET A 16 -6.67 15.16 6.75
N THR A 17 -5.62 15.00 7.55
CA THR A 17 -5.74 15.03 9.01
C THR A 17 -6.08 16.42 9.56
N SER A 18 -5.56 17.48 8.94
CA SER A 18 -5.90 18.88 9.25
C SER A 18 -7.35 19.21 8.89
N ALA A 19 -7.89 18.59 7.84
CA ALA A 19 -9.30 18.69 7.47
C ALA A 19 -10.24 17.83 8.37
N GLY A 20 -9.70 17.17 9.40
CA GLY A 20 -10.49 16.38 10.35
C GLY A 20 -10.62 14.89 10.03
N CYS A 21 -10.03 14.40 8.93
CA CYS A 21 -10.10 12.98 8.57
C CYS A 21 -9.20 12.12 9.47
N ARG A 22 -9.63 10.87 9.70
CA ARG A 22 -8.76 9.79 10.17
C ARG A 22 -8.24 9.01 8.96
N VAL A 23 -6.95 8.76 8.92
CA VAL A 23 -6.26 8.15 7.78
C VAL A 23 -5.66 6.81 8.21
N LYS A 24 -6.06 5.74 7.52
CA LYS A 24 -5.47 4.41 7.66
C LYS A 24 -4.48 4.20 6.52
N ILE A 25 -3.21 3.97 6.84
CA ILE A 25 -2.17 3.63 5.89
C ILE A 25 -1.98 2.11 5.91
N TRP A 26 -2.31 1.48 4.79
CA TRP A 26 -2.24 0.03 4.63
C TRP A 26 -0.85 -0.41 4.17
N ILE A 27 -0.16 -1.18 5.01
CA ILE A 27 1.12 -1.83 4.72
C ILE A 27 0.83 -3.21 4.15
N ALA A 28 0.96 -3.31 2.83
CA ALA A 28 0.55 -4.47 2.05
C ALA A 28 1.63 -5.57 2.01
N ASP A 29 2.01 -6.09 3.18
CA ASP A 29 3.07 -7.10 3.38
C ASP A 29 2.78 -8.45 2.69
N TRP A 30 1.59 -9.03 2.85
CA TRP A 30 1.17 -10.23 2.12
C TRP A 30 1.10 -9.99 0.61
N PHE A 31 0.66 -8.81 0.17
CA PHE A 31 0.66 -8.49 -1.25
C PHE A 31 2.08 -8.30 -1.82
N ALA A 32 3.02 -7.79 -1.02
CA ALA A 32 4.43 -7.74 -1.40
C ALA A 32 5.02 -9.15 -1.53
N MET A 33 4.67 -10.05 -0.60
CA MET A 33 5.05 -11.46 -0.63
C MET A 33 4.49 -12.17 -1.87
N LEU A 34 3.18 -11.99 -2.18
CA LEU A 34 2.53 -12.54 -3.37
C LEU A 34 3.16 -12.03 -4.68
N ASN A 35 3.72 -10.82 -4.67
CA ASN A 35 4.46 -10.25 -5.80
C ASN A 35 5.96 -10.60 -5.80
N ASN A 36 6.38 -11.58 -5.00
CA ASN A 36 7.75 -12.05 -4.84
C ASN A 36 8.76 -10.92 -4.53
N LYS A 37 8.31 -9.86 -3.84
CA LYS A 37 9.22 -8.81 -3.38
C LYS A 37 10.14 -9.37 -2.29
N MET A 38 11.40 -8.96 -2.30
CA MET A 38 12.42 -9.47 -1.36
C MET A 38 12.56 -11.01 -1.40
N GLY A 39 12.28 -11.64 -2.54
CA GLY A 39 12.27 -13.10 -2.69
C GLY A 39 11.14 -13.80 -1.94
N GLY A 40 10.06 -13.08 -1.60
CA GLY A 40 8.94 -13.62 -0.83
C GLY A 40 9.21 -13.74 0.67
N ASP A 41 10.34 -13.23 1.16
CA ASP A 41 10.70 -13.27 2.58
C ASP A 41 9.90 -12.23 3.38
N LEU A 42 8.89 -12.71 4.11
CA LEU A 42 7.98 -11.88 4.88
C LEU A 42 8.72 -11.07 5.97
N LYS A 43 9.77 -11.62 6.60
CA LYS A 43 10.52 -10.90 7.64
C LYS A 43 11.25 -9.68 7.05
N LYS A 44 11.83 -9.84 5.86
CA LYS A 44 12.46 -8.73 5.14
C LYS A 44 11.43 -7.69 4.72
N ILE A 45 10.27 -8.14 4.22
CA ILE A 45 9.16 -7.25 3.85
C ILE A 45 8.68 -6.44 5.04
N GLU A 46 8.48 -7.08 6.21
CA GLU A 46 8.09 -6.38 7.43
C GLU A 46 9.14 -5.37 7.89
N THR A 47 10.43 -5.73 7.80
CA THR A 47 11.53 -4.82 8.14
C THR A 47 11.50 -3.58 7.25
N VAL A 48 11.32 -3.76 5.95
CA VAL A 48 11.18 -2.65 4.99
C VAL A 48 9.92 -1.83 5.29
N GLY A 49 8.80 -2.46 5.63
CA GLY A 49 7.56 -1.78 6.00
C GLY A 49 7.75 -0.87 7.21
N ARG A 50 8.43 -1.34 8.27
CA ARG A 50 8.78 -0.52 9.44
C ARG A 50 9.68 0.64 9.05
N TYR A 51 10.69 0.39 8.22
CA TYR A 51 11.55 1.44 7.70
C TYR A 51 10.76 2.53 6.94
N MET A 52 9.73 2.17 6.17
CA MET A 52 8.86 3.15 5.51
C MET A 52 8.08 4.02 6.50
N ILE A 53 7.59 3.45 7.60
CA ILE A 53 6.92 4.21 8.68
C ILE A 53 7.87 5.24 9.27
N GLU A 54 9.11 4.85 9.54
CA GLU A 54 10.14 5.73 10.08
C GLU A 54 10.47 6.88 9.10
N ILE A 55 10.54 6.61 7.80
CA ILE A 55 10.72 7.66 6.78
C ILE A 55 9.54 8.64 6.79
N TRP A 56 8.30 8.16 6.84
CA TRP A 56 7.14 9.05 6.89
C TRP A 56 7.12 9.90 8.16
N ARG A 57 7.54 9.34 9.31
CA ARG A 57 7.71 10.10 10.55
C ARG A 57 8.78 11.19 10.38
N ALA A 58 9.94 10.86 9.82
CA ALA A 58 11.03 11.80 9.56
C ALA A 58 10.66 12.88 8.51
N ALA A 59 9.82 12.54 7.53
CA ALA A 59 9.30 13.46 6.53
C ALA A 59 8.25 14.44 7.08
N GLY A 60 7.90 14.36 8.37
CA GLY A 60 6.97 15.28 9.04
C GLY A 60 5.50 14.84 8.98
N MET A 61 5.22 13.54 8.81
CA MET A 61 3.85 13.04 8.91
C MET A 61 3.37 13.15 10.37
N ASN A 62 2.23 13.80 10.58
CA ASN A 62 1.70 14.02 11.93
C ASN A 62 1.06 12.73 12.48
N LEU A 63 1.88 11.90 13.13
CA LEU A 63 1.45 10.65 13.75
C LEU A 63 0.93 10.85 15.19
N ASN A 64 1.27 11.98 15.83
CA ASN A 64 1.00 12.21 17.26
C ASN A 64 -0.43 12.63 17.55
N ASN A 65 -1.19 13.03 16.52
CA ASN A 65 -2.58 13.49 16.65
C ASN A 65 -3.60 12.34 16.78
N GLY A 66 -3.16 11.07 16.78
CA GLY A 66 -4.03 9.89 16.85
C GLY A 66 -4.96 9.71 15.64
N LYS A 67 -4.79 10.49 14.57
CA LYS A 67 -5.60 10.44 13.34
C LYS A 67 -4.97 9.55 12.28
N VAL A 68 -3.70 9.20 12.37
CA VAL A 68 -3.01 8.31 11.43
C VAL A 68 -2.77 6.95 12.07
N GLU A 69 -3.20 5.89 11.40
CA GLU A 69 -3.04 4.51 11.85
C GLU A 69 -2.36 3.68 10.76
N PHE A 70 -1.38 2.85 11.15
CA PHE A 70 -0.71 1.93 10.24
C PHE A 70 -1.26 0.52 10.43
N LEU A 71 -1.85 -0.03 9.37
CA LEU A 71 -2.46 -1.36 9.38
C LEU A 71 -1.63 -2.31 8.52
N TRP A 72 -1.34 -3.49 9.04
CA TRP A 72 -0.57 -4.52 8.33
C TRP A 72 -1.52 -5.52 7.70
N SER A 73 -1.38 -5.78 6.41
CA SER A 73 -2.34 -6.63 5.69
C SER A 73 -2.40 -8.05 6.25
N SER A 74 -1.25 -8.63 6.60
CA SER A 74 -1.17 -9.93 7.26
C SER A 74 -1.96 -9.96 8.57
N LYS A 75 -1.83 -8.92 9.40
CA LYS A 75 -2.48 -8.86 10.72
C LYS A 75 -3.98 -8.67 10.59
N GLU A 76 -4.40 -7.69 9.80
CA GLU A 76 -5.81 -7.33 9.67
C GLU A 76 -6.62 -8.43 8.98
N ILE A 77 -6.03 -9.11 7.99
CA ILE A 77 -6.71 -10.23 7.31
C ILE A 77 -6.83 -11.43 8.27
N ASN A 78 -5.77 -11.77 9.00
CA ASN A 78 -5.84 -12.87 9.98
C ASN A 78 -6.82 -12.58 11.12
N ALA A 79 -6.94 -11.32 11.55
CA ALA A 79 -7.88 -10.93 12.60
C ALA A 79 -9.36 -11.05 12.19
N LYS A 80 -9.64 -11.05 10.87
CA LYS A 80 -11.00 -11.07 10.30
C LYS A 80 -11.09 -12.08 9.16
N VAL A 81 -10.54 -13.26 9.38
CA VAL A 81 -10.39 -14.30 8.35
C VAL A 81 -11.74 -14.75 7.79
N ASP A 82 -12.75 -14.83 8.66
CA ASP A 82 -14.13 -15.20 8.40
C ASP A 82 -14.92 -14.13 7.63
N GLU A 83 -14.54 -12.86 7.74
CA GLU A 83 -15.14 -11.79 6.94
C GLU A 83 -14.39 -11.56 5.61
N TYR A 84 -13.06 -11.64 5.64
CA TYR A 84 -12.22 -11.25 4.52
C TYR A 84 -12.29 -12.26 3.38
N TRP A 85 -12.09 -13.55 3.65
CA TRP A 85 -12.01 -14.56 2.58
C TRP A 85 -13.35 -14.81 1.88
N PRO A 86 -14.50 -14.86 2.56
CA PRO A 86 -15.79 -14.95 1.86
C PRO A 86 -16.02 -13.77 0.92
N ARG A 87 -15.60 -12.56 1.32
CA ARG A 87 -15.66 -11.38 0.44
C ARG A 87 -14.75 -11.52 -0.78
N VAL A 88 -13.52 -12.04 -0.59
CA VAL A 88 -12.61 -12.32 -1.72
C VAL A 88 -13.23 -13.33 -2.69
N MET A 89 -13.82 -14.40 -2.18
CA MET A 89 -14.46 -15.44 -3.00
C MET A 89 -15.70 -14.91 -3.73
N ASP A 90 -16.54 -14.12 -3.08
CA ASP A 90 -17.71 -13.49 -3.70
C ASP A 90 -17.30 -12.56 -4.86
N ILE A 91 -16.27 -11.74 -4.65
CA ILE A 91 -15.72 -10.86 -5.70
C ILE A 91 -15.14 -11.70 -6.85
N ALA A 92 -14.41 -12.77 -6.55
CA ALA A 92 -13.83 -13.64 -7.56
C ALA A 92 -14.91 -14.33 -8.42
N GLN A 93 -16.00 -14.80 -7.82
CA GLN A 93 -17.10 -15.43 -8.53
C GLN A 93 -17.88 -14.46 -9.44
N LYS A 94 -18.01 -13.20 -9.02
CA LYS A 94 -18.72 -12.16 -9.78
C LYS A 94 -17.90 -11.56 -10.94
N ASN A 95 -16.62 -11.91 -11.07
CA ASN A 95 -15.75 -11.38 -12.12
C ASN A 95 -15.25 -12.50 -13.04
N ASN A 96 -15.25 -12.23 -14.35
CA ASN A 96 -14.65 -13.14 -15.31
C ASN A 96 -13.13 -12.95 -15.40
N LEU A 97 -12.44 -14.00 -15.83
CA LEU A 97 -10.98 -14.01 -15.91
C LEU A 97 -10.43 -12.93 -16.85
N LYS A 98 -11.09 -12.68 -17.99
CA LYS A 98 -10.66 -11.66 -18.96
C LYS A 98 -10.60 -10.27 -18.33
N ARG A 99 -11.59 -9.93 -17.50
CA ARG A 99 -11.63 -8.66 -16.77
C ARG A 99 -10.46 -8.54 -15.79
N ILE A 100 -10.20 -9.58 -14.99
CA ILE A 100 -9.13 -9.58 -14.00
C ILE A 100 -7.74 -9.47 -14.68
N ILE A 101 -7.55 -10.15 -15.81
CA ILE A 101 -6.31 -10.06 -16.59
C ILE A 101 -6.12 -8.65 -17.14
N ARG A 102 -7.18 -8.05 -17.71
CA ARG A 102 -7.11 -6.67 -18.21
C ARG A 102 -6.72 -5.70 -17.10
N ASP A 103 -7.33 -5.79 -15.93
CA ASP A 103 -7.00 -4.92 -14.79
C ASP A 103 -5.51 -5.06 -14.39
N ARG A 104 -4.95 -6.28 -14.45
CA ARG A 104 -3.52 -6.52 -14.22
C ARG A 104 -2.63 -5.88 -15.29
N GLU A 105 -3.02 -5.96 -16.56
CA GLU A 105 -2.29 -5.38 -17.69
C GLU A 105 -2.28 -3.86 -17.64
N ASP A 106 -3.44 -3.26 -17.36
CA ASP A 106 -3.59 -1.81 -17.18
C ASP A 106 -2.69 -1.30 -16.04
N GLU A 107 -2.63 -2.03 -14.92
CA GLU A 107 -1.74 -1.69 -13.81
C GLU A 107 -0.25 -1.84 -14.16
N ARG A 108 0.13 -2.83 -14.97
CA ARG A 108 1.51 -2.95 -15.49
C ARG A 108 1.87 -1.78 -16.40
N GLU A 109 0.95 -1.36 -17.25
CA GLU A 109 1.17 -0.24 -18.17
C GLU A 109 1.34 1.08 -17.44
N LYS A 110 0.48 1.36 -16.45
CA LYS A 110 0.62 2.54 -15.59
C LYS A 110 1.98 2.58 -14.88
N ARG A 111 2.46 1.43 -14.38
CA ARG A 111 3.78 1.33 -13.74
C ARG A 111 4.92 1.64 -14.72
N ARG A 112 4.88 1.10 -15.94
CA ARG A 112 5.88 1.40 -16.98
C ARG A 112 5.91 2.88 -17.33
N LYS A 113 4.74 3.49 -17.56
CA LYS A 113 4.64 4.94 -17.86
C LYS A 113 5.16 5.80 -16.72
N LYS A 114 4.88 5.40 -15.47
CA LYS A 114 5.39 6.10 -14.29
C LYS A 114 6.91 6.00 -14.19
N GLU A 115 7.48 4.81 -14.37
CA GLU A 115 8.95 4.62 -14.36
C GLU A 115 9.65 5.39 -15.48
N PHE A 116 9.00 5.51 -16.65
CA PHE A 116 9.48 6.35 -17.75
C PHE A 116 9.50 7.83 -17.37
N PHE A 117 8.39 8.35 -16.83
CA PHE A 117 8.28 9.76 -16.41
C PHE A 117 9.25 10.10 -15.28
N ASP A 118 9.40 9.21 -14.28
CA ASP A 118 10.35 9.38 -13.17
C ASP A 118 11.82 9.36 -13.66
N ARG A 119 12.13 8.80 -14.84
CA ARG A 119 13.47 8.82 -15.45
C ARG A 119 13.75 10.07 -16.29
N GLU A 120 12.74 10.66 -16.92
CA GLU A 120 12.90 11.87 -17.74
C GLU A 120 12.89 13.17 -16.91
N THR A 121 12.43 13.12 -15.66
CA THR A 121 12.30 14.30 -14.78
C THR A 121 13.49 14.46 -13.81
N ILE A 122 14.63 13.79 -14.05
CA ILE A 122 15.88 13.92 -13.29
C ILE A 122 17.02 14.30 -14.25
#